data_AF-A0A4Y9LHQ4-F1
#
_entry.id   AF-A0A4Y9LHQ4-F1
#
_cell.length_a   1.000
_cell.length_b   1.000
_cell.length_c   1.000
_cell.angle_alpha   90.00
_cell.angle_beta   90.00
_cell.angle_gamma   90.00
#
_symmetry.space_group_name_H-M   'P 1'
#
loop_
_entity.id
_entity.type
_entity.pdbx_description
1 polymer ?
#
loop_
_entity_poly.entity_id
_entity_poly.type
_entity_poly.pdbx_seq_one_letter_code
_entity_poly.pdbx_strand_id
1 'polypeptide(L)' 'MMVCLPTIVVISPDGERSYWVASVKPEKATEAVARVVGDGHNMRLLQHRLRVKSDALPPGEVRRLRL' A
#
# COMPACT_ATOMS: atom_id res chain seq x y z
N MET A 1 6.23 -16.96 -8.82
CA MET A 1 7.36 -16.00 -9.00
C MET A 1 7.28 -14.97 -7.88
N MET A 2 8.39 -14.43 -7.37
CA MET A 2 8.30 -13.34 -6.38
C MET A 2 8.07 -12.00 -7.07
N VAL A 3 7.23 -11.15 -6.48
CA VAL A 3 6.96 -9.79 -6.94
C VAL A 3 7.25 -8.79 -5.83
N CYS A 4 7.75 -7.62 -6.22
CA CYS A 4 7.97 -6.50 -5.31
C CYS A 4 6.77 -5.58 -5.37
N LEU A 5 5.99 -5.53 -4.30
CA LEU A 5 4.84 -4.64 -4.20
C LEU A 5 5.23 -3.32 -3.54
N PRO A 6 4.74 -2.17 -4.05
CA PRO A 6 4.87 -0.90 -3.37
C PRO A 6 4.15 -0.94 -2.01
N THR A 7 4.83 -0.42 -0.99
CA THR A 7 4.29 -0.26 0.36
C THR A 7 4.03 1.21 0.63
N ILE A 8 2.85 1.54 1.11
CA ILE A 8 2.42 2.89 1.46
C ILE A 8 2.22 2.93 2.98
N VAL A 9 2.80 3.93 3.64
CA VAL A 9 2.41 4.27 5.01
C VAL A 9 1.30 5.31 4.94
N VAL A 10 0.23 5.05 5.69
CA VAL A 10 -0.92 5.93 5.86
C VAL A 10 -0.91 6.38 7.31
N ILE A 11 -0.91 7.70 7.49
CA ILE A 11 -0.92 8.36 8.80
C ILE A 11 -2.29 9.02 8.94
N SER A 12 -3.09 8.54 9.87
CA SER A 12 -4.40 9.10 10.18
C SER A 12 -4.27 10.46 10.90
N PRO A 13 -5.36 11.26 10.93
CA PRO A 13 -5.34 12.57 11.58
C PRO A 13 -4.95 12.54 13.07
N ASP A 14 -5.23 11.43 13.76
CA ASP A 14 -4.84 11.18 15.15
C ASP A 14 -3.36 10.77 15.32
N GLY A 15 -2.63 10.63 14.21
CA GLY A 15 -1.23 10.24 14.18
C GLY A 15 -0.98 8.73 14.15
N GLU A 16 -2.02 7.89 14.17
CA GLU A 16 -1.84 6.45 14.01
C GLU A 16 -1.28 6.10 12.62
N ARG A 17 -0.46 5.05 12.56
CA ARG A 17 0.18 4.60 11.32
C ARG A 17 -0.37 3.25 10.93
N SER A 18 -0.72 3.12 9.65
CA SER A 18 -1.05 1.85 9.05
C SER A 18 -0.25 1.65 7.76
N TYR A 19 0.14 0.40 7.52
CA TYR A 19 0.92 0.04 6.34
C TYR A 19 0.02 -0.69 5.35
N TRP A 20 0.14 -0.32 4.09
CA TRP A 20 -0.69 -0.82 3.01
C TRP A 20 0.18 -1.26 1.86
N VAL A 21 -0.26 -2.29 1.15
CA VAL A 21 0.37 -2.76 -0.08
C VAL A 21 -0.64 -2.74 -1.20
N ALA A 22 -0.17 -2.44 -2.41
CA ALA A 22 -1.00 -2.39 -3.59
C ALA A 22 -0.38 -3.23 -4.72
N SER A 23 -1.14 -4.15 -5.30
CA SER A 23 -0.74 -4.98 -6.44
C SER A 23 -0.84 -4.21 -7.76
N VAL A 24 -0.18 -3.06 -7.80
CA VAL A 24 -0.16 -2.11 -8.92
C VAL A 24 1.26 -1.59 -9.14
N LYS A 25 1.48 -0.89 -10.25
CA LYS A 25 2.76 -0.21 -10.47
C LYS A 25 3.00 0.87 -9.40
N PRO A 26 4.25 1.12 -8.97
CA PRO A 26 4.56 2.07 -7.90
C PRO A 26 3.98 3.47 -8.12
N GLU A 27 3.93 3.93 -9.37
CA GLU A 27 3.45 5.27 -9.72
C GLU A 27 1.94 5.44 -9.47
N LYS A 28 1.19 4.33 -9.42
CA LYS A 28 -0.26 4.31 -9.13
C LYS A 28 -0.58 3.90 -7.70
N ALA A 29 0.43 3.53 -6.90
CA ALA A 29 0.22 2.90 -5.61
C ALA A 29 -0.43 3.85 -4.59
N THR A 30 0.03 5.10 -4.54
CA THR A 30 -0.55 6.12 -3.65
C THR A 30 -2.00 6.40 -4.00
N GLU A 31 -2.33 6.58 -5.27
CA GLU A 31 -3.71 6.80 -5.74
C GLU A 31 -4.61 5.59 -5.42
N ALA A 32 -4.12 4.37 -5.64
CA ALA A 32 -4.87 3.16 -5.35
C ALA A 32 -5.20 3.04 -3.86
N VAL A 33 -4.25 3.35 -2.97
CA VAL A 33 -4.49 3.37 -1.51
C VAL A 33 -5.43 4.50 -1.12
N ALA A 34 -5.29 5.68 -1.74
CA ALA A 34 -6.15 6.82 -1.45
C ALA A 34 -7.64 6.53 -1.73
N ARG A 35 -7.94 5.80 -2.80
CA ARG A 35 -9.31 5.38 -3.13
C ARG A 35 -9.93 4.45 -2.10
N VAL A 36 -9.13 3.72 -1.32
CA VAL A 36 -9.61 2.77 -0.30
C VAL A 36 -9.71 3.42 1.08
N VAL A 37 -8.72 4.23 1.44
CA VAL A 37 -8.62 4.87 2.77
C VAL A 37 -9.50 6.12 2.87
N GLY A 38 -9.72 6.82 1.75
CA GLY A 38 -10.41 8.10 1.72
C GLY A 38 -9.50 9.29 2.05
N ASP A 39 -10.09 10.48 2.01
CA ASP A 39 -9.39 11.75 2.19
C ASP A 39 -8.97 12.00 3.65
N GLY A 40 -8.18 13.05 3.88
CA GLY A 40 -7.77 13.50 5.22
C GLY A 40 -6.61 12.71 5.83
N HIS A 41 -6.09 11.69 5.15
CA HIS A 41 -4.94 10.91 5.60
C HIS A 41 -3.67 11.35 4.88
N ASN A 42 -2.56 11.42 5.61
CA ASN A 42 -1.25 11.64 5.00
C ASN A 42 -0.70 10.31 4.50
N MET A 43 -0.38 10.23 3.20
CA MET A 43 0.10 8.99 2.57
C MET A 43 1.52 9.19 2.05
N ARG A 44 2.39 8.22 2.33
CA ARG A 44 3.78 8.24 1.84
C ARG A 44 4.17 6.90 1.28
N LEU A 45 4.64 6.90 0.03
CA LEU A 45 5.26 5.73 -0.57
C LEU A 45 6.59 5.44 0.13
N LEU A 46 6.76 4.22 0.62
CA LEU A 46 8.01 3.77 1.20
C LEU A 46 8.98 3.35 0.10
N GLN A 47 10.25 3.71 0.27
CA GLN A 47 11.32 3.27 -0.64
C GLN A 47 11.49 1.75 -0.59
N HIS A 48 11.24 1.14 0.57
CA HIS A 48 11.26 -0.31 0.74
C HIS A 48 9.97 -0.93 0.19
N ARG A 49 10.14 -1.94 -0.67
CA ARG A 49 9.06 -2.72 -1.29
C ARG A 49 8.92 -4.06 -0.60
N LEU A 50 7.68 -4.49 -0.38
CA LEU A 50 7.41 -5.81 0.19
C LEU A 50 7.58 -6.87 -0.90
N ARG A 51 8.44 -7.86 -0.66
CA ARG A 51 8.54 -9.04 -1.53
C ARG A 51 7.50 -10.06 -1.11
N VAL A 52 6.59 -10.38 -2.02
CA VAL A 52 5.56 -11.41 -1.81
C VAL A 52 5.56 -12.39 -2.97
N LYS A 53 4.93 -13.55 -2.79
CA LYS A 53 4.65 -14.44 -3.91
C LYS A 53 3.61 -13.79 -4.83
N SER A 54 3.74 -13.97 -6.14
CA SER A 54 2.85 -13.39 -7.17
C SER A 54 1.37 -13.72 -6.98
N ASP A 55 1.09 -14.86 -6.38
CA ASP A 55 -0.23 -15.41 -6.05
C ASP A 55 -0.79 -14.91 -4.71
N ALA A 56 0.00 -14.17 -3.92
CA ALA A 56 -0.42 -13.69 -2.61
C ALA A 56 -1.45 -12.54 -2.68
N LEU A 57 -1.44 -11.77 -3.77
CA LEU A 57 -2.31 -10.61 -3.98
C LEU A 57 -2.77 -10.53 -5.45
N PRO A 58 -4.09 -10.62 -5.72
CA PRO A 58 -4.68 -10.36 -7.02
C PRO A 58 -4.23 -9.02 -7.62
N PRO A 59 -4.07 -8.92 -8.95
CA PRO A 59 -3.77 -7.66 -9.62
C PRO A 59 -4.78 -6.56 -9.25
N GLY A 60 -4.29 -5.39 -8.88
CA GLY A 60 -5.13 -4.26 -8.46
C GLY A 60 -5.60 -4.32 -7.00
N GLU A 61 -5.41 -5.42 -6.28
CA GLU A 61 -5.80 -5.50 -4.87
C GLU A 61 -4.94 -4.55 -4.02
N VAL A 62 -5.61 -3.86 -3.10
CA VAL A 62 -5.00 -3.04 -2.05
C VAL A 62 -5.33 -3.67 -0.71
N ARG A 63 -4.32 -3.92 0.11
CA ARG A 63 -4.48 -4.61 1.40
C ARG A 63 -3.71 -3.92 2.51
N ARG A 64 -4.35 -3.76 3.67
CA ARG A 64 -3.70 -3.35 4.91
C ARG A 64 -2.85 -4.49 5.46
N LEU A 65 -1.60 -4.20 5.78
CA LEU A 65 -0.73 -5.11 6.51
C LEU A 65 -1.08 -5.07 8.00
N ARG A 66 -1.21 -6.25 8.61
CA ARG A 66 -1.20 -6.38 10.08
C ARG A 66 0.26 -6.55 10.47
N LEU A 67 0.88 -5.46 10.91
CA LEU A 67 2.21 -5.43 11.55
C LEU A 67 2.01 -5.17 13.04
#